data_AF-A0A074ZD08-F1
#
_entry.id   AF-A0A074ZD08-F1
#
_cell.length_a   1.000
_cell.length_b   1.000
_cell.length_c   1.000
_cell.angle_alpha   90.00
_cell.angle_beta   90.00
_cell.angle_gamma   90.00
#
_symmetry.space_group_name_H-M   'P 1'
#
loop_
_entity.id
_entity.type
_entity.pdbx_description
1 polymer ?
#
loop_
_entity_poly.entity_id
_entity_poly.type
_entity_poly.pdbx_seq_one_letter_code
_entity_poly.pdbx_strand_id
1 'polypeptide(L)'
;MSGYFILLSLFAIFVVRGSAFFECKGFGQWCDGTIFNRCCDNLNCQLDRFASGTCQLCIGSGYACGLSSQCCSNDCQWFRCRPMLQ
;
A
#
# COMPACT_ATOMS: atom_id res chain seq x y z
N MET A 1 30.25 -3.45 -33.22
CA MET A 1 28.80 -3.75 -33.28
C MET A 1 28.34 -4.66 -32.15
N SER A 2 29.12 -5.67 -31.73
CA SER A 2 28.71 -6.64 -30.68
C SER A 2 28.52 -6.05 -29.26
N GLY A 3 29.43 -5.16 -28.80
CA GLY A 3 29.36 -4.61 -27.43
C GLY A 3 28.18 -3.66 -27.15
N TYR A 4 27.64 -3.00 -28.19
CA TYR A 4 26.49 -2.11 -28.05
C TYR A 4 25.20 -2.88 -27.73
N PHE A 5 25.03 -4.07 -28.31
CA PHE A 5 23.91 -4.96 -27.98
C PHE A 5 23.97 -5.45 -26.53
N ILE A 6 25.17 -5.70 -26.00
CA ILE A 6 25.36 -6.12 -24.59
C ILE A 6 25.05 -4.95 -23.64
N LEU A 7 25.49 -3.74 -23.96
CA LEU A 7 25.17 -2.53 -23.19
C LEU A 7 23.66 -2.22 -23.21
N LEU A 8 23.01 -2.31 -24.37
CA LEU A 8 21.57 -2.11 -24.50
C LEU A 8 20.76 -3.13 -23.70
N SER A 9 21.15 -4.41 -23.74
CA SER A 9 20.46 -5.46 -23.02
C SER A 9 20.63 -5.34 -21.50
N LEU A 10 21.82 -4.99 -21.00
CA LEU A 10 22.03 -4.69 -19.59
C LEU A 10 21.24 -3.47 -19.12
N PHE A 11 21.18 -2.41 -19.93
CA PHE A 11 20.40 -1.22 -19.63
C PHE A 11 18.90 -1.51 -19.58
N ALA A 12 18.38 -2.31 -20.51
CA ALA A 12 16.98 -2.74 -20.51
C ALA A 12 16.64 -3.57 -19.24
N ILE A 13 17.51 -4.49 -18.84
CA ILE A 13 17.30 -5.30 -17.62
C ILE A 13 17.29 -4.41 -16.36
N PHE A 14 18.16 -3.40 -16.29
CA PHE A 14 18.22 -2.45 -15.19
C PHE A 14 16.92 -1.62 -15.08
N VAL A 15 16.41 -1.15 -16.22
CA VAL A 15 15.15 -0.37 -16.26
C VAL A 15 13.95 -1.22 -15.84
N VAL A 16 13.84 -2.47 -16.31
CA VAL A 16 12.72 -3.37 -15.95
C VAL A 16 12.73 -3.74 -14.46
N ARG A 17 13.91 -3.99 -13.88
CA ARG A 17 14.06 -4.34 -12.46
C ARG A 17 13.75 -3.17 -11.51
N GLY A 18 14.04 -1.93 -11.92
CA GLY A 18 13.81 -0.73 -11.09
C GLY A 18 12.33 -0.44 -10.81
N SER A 19 11.44 -0.84 -11.71
CA SER A 19 9.99 -0.67 -11.58
C SER A 19 9.33 -1.61 -10.55
N ALA A 20 10.01 -2.68 -10.12
CA ALA A 20 9.45 -3.67 -9.19
C ALA A 20 9.31 -3.15 -7.74
N PHE A 21 9.85 -1.97 -7.43
CA PHE A 21 9.71 -1.34 -6.11
C PHE A 21 8.38 -0.63 -5.89
N PHE A 22 7.54 -0.50 -6.93
CA PHE A 22 6.26 0.22 -6.87
C PHE A 22 5.06 -0.68 -7.17
N GLU A 23 5.21 -2.00 -7.14
CA GLU A 23 4.06 -2.89 -7.24
C GLU A 23 3.17 -2.71 -6.02
N CYS A 24 1.92 -2.34 -6.28
CA CYS A 24 0.92 -2.19 -5.23
C CYS A 24 0.62 -3.54 -4.59
N LYS A 25 0.17 -3.49 -3.33
CA LYS A 25 -0.09 -4.66 -2.49
C LYS A 25 -1.56 -5.07 -2.58
N GLY A 26 -1.79 -6.35 -2.85
CA GLY A 26 -3.12 -6.94 -2.90
C GLY A 26 -3.76 -7.09 -1.51
N PHE A 27 -5.01 -7.52 -1.46
CA PHE A 27 -5.72 -7.78 -0.20
C PHE A 27 -4.95 -8.76 0.70
N GLY A 28 -4.87 -8.45 1.99
CA GLY A 28 -4.15 -9.24 3.00
C GLY A 28 -2.62 -9.18 2.89
N GLN A 29 -2.06 -8.53 1.88
CA GLN A 29 -0.62 -8.32 1.79
C GLN A 29 -0.17 -7.24 2.75
N TRP A 30 1.11 -7.33 3.13
CA TRP A 30 1.74 -6.39 4.04
C TRP A 30 1.89 -5.00 3.41
N CYS A 31 1.63 -3.98 4.23
CA CYS A 31 1.81 -2.57 3.91
C CYS A 31 2.37 -1.83 5.13
N ASP A 32 3.04 -0.69 4.91
CA ASP A 32 3.61 0.13 6.00
C ASP A 32 3.03 1.56 6.07
N GLY A 33 2.10 1.89 5.18
CA GLY A 33 1.51 3.22 5.06
C GLY A 33 2.31 4.21 4.21
N THR A 34 3.46 3.81 3.66
CA THR A 34 4.21 4.59 2.67
C THR A 34 3.78 4.30 1.24
N ILE A 35 4.23 5.15 0.31
CA ILE A 35 3.97 5.02 -1.13
C ILE A 35 4.66 3.79 -1.74
N PHE A 36 5.75 3.30 -1.12
CA PHE A 36 6.51 2.14 -1.61
C PHE A 36 5.76 0.83 -1.42
N ASN A 37 4.95 0.72 -0.36
CA ASN A 37 4.13 -0.45 -0.08
C ASN A 37 2.64 -0.06 0.02
N ARG A 38 2.17 0.72 -0.95
CA ARG A 38 0.77 1.11 -1.07
C ARG A 38 -0.11 -0.08 -1.44
N CYS A 39 -1.35 -0.09 -0.98
CA CYS A 39 -2.34 -1.05 -1.41
C CYS A 39 -2.87 -0.71 -2.82
N CYS A 40 -3.33 -1.72 -3.56
CA CYS A 40 -3.94 -1.54 -4.89
C CYS A 40 -5.37 -1.00 -4.80
N ASP A 41 -5.79 -0.24 -5.82
CA ASP A 41 -7.17 0.22 -6.00
C ASP A 41 -7.79 0.91 -4.78
N ASN A 42 -8.95 0.42 -4.30
CA ASN A 42 -9.68 0.93 -3.15
C ASN A 42 -9.29 0.23 -1.83
N LEU A 43 -8.20 -0.52 -1.80
CA LEU A 43 -7.70 -1.13 -0.58
C LEU A 43 -7.05 -0.07 0.31
N ASN A 44 -7.29 -0.20 1.60
CA ASN A 44 -6.77 0.66 2.65
C ASN A 44 -5.73 -0.09 3.47
N CYS A 45 -4.61 0.56 3.78
CA CYS A 45 -3.59 -0.02 4.64
C CYS A 45 -4.04 0.11 6.11
N GLN A 46 -4.44 -1.00 6.71
CA GLN A 46 -4.73 -1.08 8.14
C GLN A 46 -3.43 -1.32 8.90
N LEU A 47 -2.89 -0.28 9.54
CA LEU A 47 -1.69 -0.39 10.37
C LEU A 47 -2.02 -1.00 11.73
N ASP A 48 -1.60 -2.24 11.95
CA ASP A 48 -1.66 -2.90 13.26
C ASP A 48 -0.58 -2.37 14.22
N ARG A 49 0.55 -1.93 13.68
CA ARG A 49 1.72 -1.44 14.42
C ARG A 49 2.38 -0.27 13.69
N PHE A 50 3.40 0.33 14.31
CA PHE A 50 4.21 1.37 13.67
C PHE A 50 4.84 0.82 12.37
N ALA A 51 4.51 1.46 11.25
CA ALA A 51 5.00 1.12 9.91
C ALA A 51 4.81 -0.36 9.52
N SER A 52 3.75 -1.02 10.02
CA SER A 52 3.43 -2.40 9.64
C SER A 52 1.95 -2.67 9.79
N GLY A 53 1.36 -3.19 8.72
CA GLY A 53 -0.06 -3.41 8.58
C GLY A 53 -0.38 -4.33 7.41
N THR A 54 -1.67 -4.42 7.11
CA THR A 54 -2.17 -5.22 5.99
C THR A 54 -3.19 -4.46 5.16
N CYS A 55 -3.26 -4.79 3.87
CA CYS A 55 -4.21 -4.19 2.96
C CYS A 55 -5.60 -4.81 3.13
N GLN A 56 -6.55 -4.01 3.62
CA GLN A 56 -7.95 -4.39 3.80
C GLN A 56 -8.86 -3.62 2.83
N LEU A 57 -10.07 -4.11 2.62
CA LEU A 57 -11.11 -3.34 1.90
C LEU A 57 -11.52 -2.09 2.69
N CYS A 58 -11.67 -2.23 4.01
CA CYS A 58 -11.96 -1.13 4.92
C CYS A 58 -11.22 -1.34 6.24
N ILE A 59 -10.86 -0.23 6.88
CA ILE A 59 -10.12 -0.18 8.13
C ILE A 59 -11.08 -0.47 9.29
N GLY A 60 -10.72 -1.43 10.13
CA GLY A 60 -11.50 -1.79 11.31
C GLY A 60 -11.55 -0.67 12.36
N SER A 61 -12.48 -0.76 13.30
CA SER A 61 -12.58 0.18 14.40
C SER A 61 -11.34 0.15 15.30
N GLY A 62 -10.91 1.30 15.80
CA GLY A 62 -9.71 1.45 16.65
C GLY A 62 -8.40 1.61 15.89
N TYR A 63 -8.37 1.29 14.60
CA TYR A 63 -7.20 1.44 13.74
C TYR A 63 -7.04 2.86 13.22
N ALA A 64 -5.81 3.21 12.82
CA ALA A 64 -5.49 4.53 12.31
C ALA A 64 -6.15 4.79 10.96
N CYS A 65 -6.69 6.00 10.77
CA CYS A 65 -7.34 6.42 9.51
C CYS A 65 -6.97 7.86 9.15
N GLY A 66 -6.97 8.15 7.85
CA GLY A 66 -6.84 9.51 7.33
C GLY A 66 -8.17 10.09 6.84
N LEU A 67 -9.04 9.24 6.29
CA LEU A 67 -10.34 9.63 5.75
C LEU A 67 -11.45 8.75 6.34
N SER A 68 -12.62 9.36 6.56
CA SER A 68 -13.80 8.65 7.09
C SER A 68 -14.22 7.48 6.22
N SER A 69 -14.19 7.62 4.90
CA SER A 69 -14.55 6.56 3.94
C SER A 69 -13.63 5.34 3.94
N GLN A 70 -12.45 5.43 4.56
CA GLN A 70 -11.55 4.29 4.69
C GLN A 70 -12.00 3.35 5.81
N CYS A 71 -12.70 3.88 6.81
CA CYS A 71 -13.22 3.11 7.91
C CYS A 71 -14.46 2.32 7.48
N CYS A 72 -14.59 1.08 7.94
CA CYS A 72 -15.82 0.32 7.70
C CYS A 72 -17.06 1.05 8.25
N SER A 73 -16.89 1.81 9.34
CA SER A 73 -17.93 2.65 9.96
C SER A 73 -18.22 3.96 9.22
N ASN A 74 -17.45 4.30 8.17
CA ASN A 74 -17.45 5.62 7.53
C ASN A 74 -17.22 6.81 8.50
N ASP A 75 -16.55 6.57 9.63
CA ASP A 75 -16.30 7.58 10.66
C ASP A 75 -14.84 7.53 11.13
N CYS A 76 -14.06 8.52 10.71
CA CYS A 76 -12.68 8.72 11.12
C CYS A 76 -12.59 9.97 11.98
N GLN A 77 -12.35 9.80 13.28
CA GLN A 77 -12.16 10.90 14.21
C GLN A 77 -10.89 10.69 15.01
N TRP A 78 -10.16 11.79 15.27
CA TRP A 78 -8.90 11.72 16.02
C TRP A 78 -7.88 10.72 15.41
N PHE A 79 -7.81 10.67 14.08
CA PHE A 79 -6.98 9.73 13.31
C PHE A 79 -7.27 8.25 13.61
N ARG A 80 -8.46 7.93 14.11
CA ARG A 80 -8.89 6.55 14.39
C ARG A 80 -10.30 6.28 13.90
N CYS A 81 -10.52 5.08 13.38
CA CYS A 81 -11.84 4.62 13.00
C CYS A 81 -12.68 4.40 14.25
N ARG A 82 -13.88 4.97 14.31
CA ARG A 82 -14.81 4.74 15.42
C ARG A 82 -15.54 3.40 15.24
N PRO A 83 -15.95 2.74 16.34
CA PRO A 83 -16.91 1.65 16.26
C PRO A 83 -18.23 2.16 15.66
N MET A 84 -18.94 1.31 14.93
CA MET A 84 -20.32 1.59 14.58
C MET A 84 -21.11 1.66 15.90
N LEU A 85 -21.61 2.85 16.23
CA LEU A 85 -22.59 3.01 17.30
C LEU A 85 -23.87 2.33 16.82
N GLN A 86 -24.10 1.12 17.35
CA GLN A 86 -25.31 0.35 17.18
C GLN A 86 -26.24 0.59 18.35
#